data_AF-A0A2V7M5C6-F1
#
_entry.id   AF-A0A2V7M5C6-F1
#
_cell.length_a   1.000
_cell.length_b   1.000
_cell.length_c   1.000
_cell.angle_alpha   90.00
_cell.angle_beta   90.00
_cell.angle_gamma   90.00
#
_symmetry.space_group_name_H-M   'P 1'
#
loop_
_entity.id
_entity.type
_entity.pdbx_description
1 polymer ?
#
loop_
_entity_poly.entity_id
_entity_poly.type
_entity_poly.pdbx_seq_one_letter_code
_entity_poly.pdbx_strand_id
1 'polypeptide(L)'
;MKTRFLTNSAGAGVHHSGNWVQSDAELGGNLNRQWSFMSGIDAMWPGVAWMQAIGVVRSDGSDARLLLHHYDLNPIYFADPFAQPSPDGKVVIFNSNMGGSGRYDLFVAEVPLR
;
A
#
# COMPACT_ATOMS: atom_id res chain seq x y z
N MET A 1 1.73 -3.08 -29.12
CA MET A 1 1.61 -3.99 -27.96
C MET A 1 0.23 -3.82 -27.34
N LYS A 2 -0.40 -4.90 -26.88
CA LYS A 2 -1.72 -4.85 -26.21
C LYS A 2 -1.46 -4.73 -24.70
N THR A 3 -1.99 -3.70 -24.06
CA THR A 3 -1.88 -3.50 -22.61
C THR A 3 -2.48 -4.71 -21.89
N ARG A 4 -1.68 -5.39 -21.06
CA ARG A 4 -2.09 -6.54 -20.26
C ARG A 4 -2.23 -6.09 -18.80
N PHE A 5 -3.46 -6.04 -18.30
CA PHE A 5 -3.73 -5.82 -16.89
C PHE A 5 -3.45 -7.12 -16.14
N LEU A 6 -2.61 -7.08 -15.11
CA LEU A 6 -2.20 -8.27 -14.34
C LEU A 6 -2.78 -8.26 -12.93
N THR A 7 -3.13 -9.45 -12.45
CA THR A 7 -3.82 -9.72 -11.18
C THR A 7 -2.82 -9.82 -10.02
N ASN A 8 -1.97 -8.82 -9.82
CA ASN A 8 -1.03 -8.75 -8.67
C ASN A 8 -1.74 -8.29 -7.37
N SER A 9 -2.99 -8.70 -7.20
CA SER A 9 -3.80 -8.41 -6.01
C SER A 9 -3.37 -9.34 -4.88
N ALA A 10 -3.32 -8.82 -3.65
CA ALA A 10 -3.05 -9.59 -2.43
C ALA A 10 -4.12 -10.66 -2.11
N GLY A 11 -5.15 -10.80 -2.95
CA GLY A 11 -6.22 -11.78 -2.82
C GLY A 11 -7.40 -11.25 -2.00
N ALA A 12 -8.36 -12.13 -1.73
CA ALA A 12 -9.52 -11.80 -0.91
C ALA A 12 -9.12 -11.63 0.56
N GLY A 13 -9.78 -10.72 1.29
CA GLY A 13 -9.51 -10.47 2.71
C GLY A 13 -8.38 -9.49 3.00
N VAL A 14 -7.76 -8.92 1.96
CA VAL A 14 -6.74 -7.85 2.08
C VAL A 14 -7.29 -6.58 1.46
N HIS A 15 -7.26 -5.48 2.21
CA HIS A 15 -7.66 -4.18 1.68
C HIS A 15 -6.53 -3.60 0.83
N HIS A 16 -6.56 -3.90 -0.47
CA HIS A 16 -5.67 -3.28 -1.46
C HIS A 16 -6.43 -2.14 -2.13
N SER A 17 -6.09 -0.90 -1.80
CA SER A 17 -6.79 0.31 -2.26
C SER A 17 -6.19 0.89 -3.54
N GLY A 18 -5.81 0.00 -4.46
CA GLY A 18 -5.32 0.34 -5.79
C GLY A 18 -3.97 -0.29 -6.07
N ASN A 19 -3.95 -1.27 -6.96
CA ASN A 19 -2.71 -1.64 -7.63
C ASN A 19 -2.37 -0.51 -8.60
N TRP A 20 -1.27 0.18 -8.35
CA TRP A 20 -0.63 0.94 -9.41
C TRP A 20 -0.07 -0.03 -10.44
N VAL A 21 -0.57 0.05 -11.67
CA VAL A 21 -0.08 -0.76 -12.77
C VAL A 21 0.96 0.06 -13.52
N GLN A 22 2.24 -0.15 -13.16
CA GLN A 22 3.36 0.34 -13.96
C GLN A 22 3.27 -0.23 -15.37
N SER A 23 3.44 0.62 -16.37
CA SER A 23 3.48 0.14 -17.75
C SER A 23 4.72 -0.72 -17.97
N ASP A 24 4.59 -1.70 -18.86
CA ASP A 24 5.69 -2.60 -19.23
C ASP A 24 6.91 -1.81 -19.77
N ALA A 25 6.67 -0.67 -20.42
CA ALA A 25 7.70 0.24 -20.91
C ALA A 25 8.50 0.88 -19.75
N GLU A 26 7.85 1.30 -18.67
CA GLU A 26 8.52 1.85 -17.48
C GLU A 26 9.36 0.78 -16.75
N LEU A 27 8.96 -0.48 -16.87
CA LEU A 27 9.64 -1.61 -16.25
C LEU A 27 10.72 -2.25 -17.13
N GLY A 28 10.81 -1.84 -18.40
CA GLY A 28 11.71 -2.44 -19.39
C GLY A 28 11.36 -3.89 -19.72
N GLY A 29 10.07 -4.25 -19.72
CA GLY A 29 9.61 -5.61 -19.99
C GLY A 29 9.68 -6.57 -18.79
N ASN A 30 10.14 -6.10 -17.62
CA ASN A 30 10.40 -6.97 -16.48
C ASN A 30 9.46 -6.66 -15.30
N LEU A 31 8.39 -7.45 -15.21
CA LEU A 31 7.34 -7.31 -14.19
C LEU A 31 7.79 -7.62 -12.76
N ASN A 32 8.89 -8.36 -12.58
CA ASN A 32 9.50 -8.54 -11.25
C ASN A 32 9.94 -7.21 -10.64
N ARG A 33 10.09 -6.17 -11.48
CA ARG A 33 10.45 -4.82 -11.06
C ARG A 33 9.26 -3.98 -10.58
N GLN A 34 8.03 -4.50 -10.66
CA GLN A 34 6.84 -3.75 -10.26
C GLN A 34 6.73 -3.66 -8.74
N TRP A 35 6.22 -2.52 -8.26
CA TRP A 35 5.84 -2.30 -6.86
C TRP A 35 4.32 -2.43 -6.66
N SER A 36 3.92 -3.00 -5.52
CA SER A 36 2.51 -3.09 -5.08
C SER A 36 2.33 -2.45 -3.72
N PHE A 37 1.26 -1.67 -3.55
CA PHE A 37 0.86 -1.13 -2.25
C PHE A 37 0.19 -2.20 -1.39
N MET A 38 0.52 -2.19 -0.11
CA MET A 38 -0.06 -3.08 0.88
C MET A 38 -0.53 -2.22 2.07
N SER A 39 -1.82 -2.33 2.41
CA SER A 39 -2.37 -1.80 3.66
C SER A 39 -2.67 -2.97 4.58
N GLY A 40 -1.98 -3.04 5.71
CA GLY A 40 -2.33 -3.98 6.78
C GLY A 40 -3.61 -3.50 7.45
N ILE A 41 -4.62 -4.36 7.51
CA ILE A 41 -5.89 -4.09 8.17
C ILE A 41 -6.16 -5.13 9.24
N ASP A 42 -6.62 -4.67 10.40
CA ASP A 42 -6.95 -5.49 11.57
C ASP A 42 -5.75 -6.35 12.07
N ALA A 43 -5.78 -6.79 13.32
CA ALA A 43 -4.73 -7.66 13.87
C ALA A 43 -4.86 -9.13 13.38
N MET A 44 -5.60 -9.37 12.29
CA MET A 44 -6.06 -10.69 11.87
C MET A 44 -4.96 -11.61 11.32
N TRP A 45 -3.78 -11.08 10.97
CA TRP A 45 -2.75 -11.83 10.26
C TRP A 45 -1.39 -11.82 11.00
N PRO A 46 -1.21 -12.69 12.01
CA PRO A 46 0.09 -12.87 12.65
C PRO A 46 1.08 -13.48 11.64
N GLY A 47 1.93 -12.64 11.05
CA GLY A 47 2.89 -13.04 10.03
C GLY A 47 3.07 -12.01 8.91
N VAL A 48 2.15 -11.05 8.76
CA VAL A 48 2.42 -9.85 7.98
C VAL A 48 3.31 -8.97 8.85
N ALA A 49 4.51 -8.63 8.37
CA ALA A 49 5.45 -7.80 9.13
C ALA A 49 4.86 -6.42 9.50
N TRP A 50 3.73 -6.02 8.88
CA TRP A 50 3.20 -4.66 8.78
C TRP A 50 1.75 -4.62 9.27
N MET A 51 1.49 -5.05 10.51
CA MET A 51 0.17 -4.92 11.12
C MET A 51 -0.17 -3.43 11.21
N GLN A 52 -1.31 -3.04 10.62
CA GLN A 52 -1.80 -1.65 10.64
C GLN A 52 -0.77 -0.64 10.11
N ALA A 53 -0.16 -1.00 8.99
CA ALA A 53 0.85 -0.19 8.33
C ALA A 53 0.58 -0.12 6.83
N ILE A 54 1.05 0.96 6.22
CA ILE A 54 1.07 1.12 4.77
C ILE A 54 2.50 1.00 4.30
N GLY A 55 2.70 0.21 3.25
CA GLY A 55 3.99 0.16 2.57
C GLY A 55 3.89 -0.32 1.13
N VAL A 56 5.05 -0.59 0.54
CA VAL A 56 5.19 -1.09 -0.83
C VAL A 56 6.09 -2.31 -0.88
N VAL A 57 5.71 -3.32 -1.67
CA VAL A 57 6.50 -4.54 -1.86
C VAL A 57 6.85 -4.73 -3.33
N ARG A 58 8.08 -5.16 -3.59
CA ARG A 58 8.57 -5.55 -4.92
C ARG A 58 7.91 -6.86 -5.33
N SER A 59 7.52 -6.98 -6.60
CA SER A 59 6.79 -8.16 -7.09
C SER A 59 7.59 -9.46 -7.01
N ASP A 60 8.93 -9.40 -7.03
CA ASP A 60 9.80 -10.56 -6.78
C ASP A 60 10.09 -10.83 -5.29
N GLY A 61 9.52 -10.03 -4.38
CA GLY A 61 9.74 -10.13 -2.94
C GLY A 61 11.13 -9.71 -2.44
N SER A 62 11.99 -9.19 -3.32
CA SER A 62 13.37 -8.81 -2.95
C SER A 62 13.46 -7.55 -2.09
N ASP A 63 12.43 -6.70 -2.10
CA ASP A 63 12.40 -5.44 -1.37
C ASP A 63 10.98 -5.13 -0.87
N ALA A 64 10.89 -4.56 0.33
CA ALA A 64 9.65 -4.16 0.97
C ALA A 64 9.94 -2.95 1.87
N ARG A 65 9.18 -1.87 1.69
CA ARG A 65 9.42 -0.58 2.34
C ARG A 65 8.18 -0.10 3.08
N LEU A 66 8.35 0.26 4.35
CA LEU A 66 7.33 0.89 5.16
C LEU A 66 7.21 2.37 4.79
N LEU A 67 6.00 2.84 4.51
CA LEU A 67 5.71 4.26 4.29
C LEU A 67 5.18 4.92 5.57
N LEU A 68 4.40 4.19 6.35
CA LEU A 68 3.69 4.67 7.52
C LEU A 68 3.35 3.52 8.46
N HIS A 69 3.41 3.79 9.76
CA HIS A 69 2.76 2.98 10.79
C HIS A 69 1.50 3.69 11.31
N HIS A 70 0.42 2.96 11.55
CA HIS A 70 -0.74 3.49 12.26
C HIS A 70 -0.40 3.69 13.74
N TYR A 71 -0.66 4.88 14.28
CA TYR A 71 -0.32 5.24 15.67
C TYR A 71 -1.55 5.37 16.58
N ASP A 72 -2.66 4.68 16.28
CA ASP A 72 -3.79 4.65 17.20
C ASP A 72 -3.48 3.73 18.39
N LEU A 73 -3.89 4.18 19.58
CA LEU A 73 -3.74 3.46 20.84
C LEU A 73 -4.80 2.37 21.02
N ASN A 74 -5.91 2.45 20.28
CA ASN A 74 -6.98 1.46 20.29
C ASN A 74 -7.45 1.15 18.86
N PRO A 75 -6.60 0.47 18.08
CA PRO A 75 -6.76 0.46 16.64
C PRO A 75 -7.88 -0.53 16.26
N ILE A 76 -8.89 -0.02 15.57
CA ILE A 76 -10.04 -0.76 15.04
C ILE A 76 -10.08 -0.60 13.52
N TYR A 77 -10.78 -1.49 12.81
CA TYR A 77 -10.87 -1.44 11.34
C TYR A 77 -11.19 -0.04 10.79
N PHE A 78 -12.07 0.71 11.45
CA PHE A 78 -12.43 2.06 11.01
C PHE A 78 -11.30 3.08 11.18
N ALA A 79 -10.39 2.86 12.12
CA ALA A 79 -9.23 3.71 12.37
C ALA A 79 -8.06 3.38 11.43
N ASP A 80 -8.05 2.20 10.80
CA ASP A 80 -6.94 1.77 9.93
C ASP A 80 -6.67 2.80 8.81
N PRO A 81 -5.39 2.98 8.45
CA PRO A 81 -5.03 3.87 7.35
C PRO A 81 -5.28 3.18 6.01
N PHE A 82 -5.99 3.84 5.10
CA PHE A 82 -6.27 3.33 3.76
C PHE A 82 -5.48 4.12 2.71
N ALA A 83 -4.52 3.44 2.07
CA ALA A 83 -3.62 4.06 1.10
C ALA A 83 -4.25 4.17 -0.29
N GLN A 84 -4.26 5.35 -0.90
CA GLN A 84 -4.60 5.50 -2.33
C GLN A 84 -3.41 6.07 -3.09
N PRO A 85 -2.76 5.27 -3.95
CA PRO A 85 -1.66 5.77 -4.77
C PRO A 85 -2.14 6.63 -5.93
N SER A 86 -1.31 7.60 -6.33
CA SER A 86 -1.51 8.31 -7.59
C SER A 86 -1.39 7.36 -8.79
N PRO A 87 -2.02 7.67 -9.94
CA PRO A 87 -1.93 6.83 -11.14
C PRO A 87 -0.50 6.60 -11.65
N ASP A 88 0.44 7.49 -11.32
CA ASP A 88 1.86 7.38 -11.67
C ASP A 88 2.72 6.77 -10.55
N GLY A 89 2.12 6.35 -9.45
CA GLY A 89 2.77 5.68 -8.32
C GLY A 89 3.80 6.51 -7.57
N LYS A 90 3.90 7.82 -7.83
CA LYS A 90 4.92 8.68 -7.21
C LYS A 90 4.50 9.22 -5.86
N VAL A 91 3.20 9.33 -5.60
CA VAL A 91 2.68 9.79 -4.33
C VAL A 91 1.57 8.87 -3.84
N VAL A 92 1.37 8.86 -2.53
CA VAL A 92 0.25 8.16 -1.90
C VAL A 92 -0.46 9.11 -0.96
N ILE A 93 -1.78 9.06 -0.97
CA ILE A 93 -2.62 9.73 0.02
C ILE A 93 -3.17 8.70 1.00
N PHE A 94 -3.26 9.03 2.28
CA PHE A 94 -3.82 8.13 3.29
C PHE A 94 -4.42 8.90 4.46
N ASN A 95 -5.46 8.34 5.07
CA ASN A 95 -6.03 8.84 6.30
C ASN A 95 -5.24 8.34 7.51
N SER A 96 -5.26 9.10 8.60
CA SER A 96 -4.84 8.62 9.91
C SER A 96 -5.74 9.19 11.00
N ASN A 97 -6.06 8.36 11.98
CA ASN A 97 -6.74 8.77 13.20
C ASN A 97 -5.75 8.83 14.37
N MET A 98 -4.68 9.63 14.22
CA MET A 98 -3.64 9.71 15.26
C MET A 98 -4.26 10.21 16.57
N GLY A 99 -4.39 9.31 17.55
CA GLY A 99 -5.00 9.59 18.86
C GLY A 99 -6.47 9.18 19.01
N GLY A 100 -7.06 8.45 18.05
CA GLY A 100 -8.36 7.81 18.23
C GLY A 100 -9.55 8.79 18.35
N SER A 101 -9.48 9.92 17.66
CA SER A 101 -10.53 10.94 17.69
C SER A 101 -11.62 10.70 16.63
N GLY A 102 -12.69 11.52 16.62
CA GLY A 102 -13.68 11.50 15.54
C GLY A 102 -13.24 12.19 14.24
N ARG A 103 -12.01 12.71 14.18
CA ARG A 103 -11.44 13.40 13.01
C ARG A 103 -10.30 12.57 12.43
N TYR A 104 -10.28 12.48 11.10
CA TYR A 104 -9.18 11.91 10.34
C TYR A 104 -8.35 13.02 9.73
N ASP A 105 -7.05 12.92 9.90
CA ASP A 105 -6.09 13.74 9.18
C ASP A 105 -5.71 13.05 7.86
N LEU A 106 -5.50 13.84 6.82
CA LEU A 106 -5.12 13.35 5.50
C LEU A 106 -3.67 13.70 5.23
N PHE A 107 -2.88 12.68 4.91
CA PHE A 107 -1.46 12.82 4.63
C PHE A 107 -1.17 12.48 3.19
N VAL A 108 -0.15 13.12 2.64
CA VAL A 108 0.43 12.81 1.35
C VAL A 108 1.92 12.53 1.54
N ALA A 109 2.42 11.47 0.91
CA ALA A 109 3.83 11.11 0.95
C ALA A 109 4.33 10.76 -0.46
N GLU A 110 5.60 11.07 -0.73
CA GLU A 110 6.30 10.55 -1.89
C GLU A 110 6.64 9.07 -1.69
N VAL A 111 6.60 8.31 -2.77
CA VAL A 111 6.90 6.88 -2.77
C VAL A 111 8.37 6.69 -3.12
N PRO A 112 9.19 6.12 -2.22
CA PRO A 112 10.61 5.93 -2.45
C PRO A 112 10.82 4.72 -3.36
N LEU A 113 10.68 4.90 -4.67
CA LEU A 113 10.81 3.84 -5.68
C LEU A 113 12.26 3.61 -6.16
N ARG A 114 13.23 4.34 -5.60
CA ARG A 114 14.66 4.26 -5.94
C ARG A 114 15.46 3.50 -4.89
#